data_AF-A0A2S7VMZ1-F1
#
_entry.id   AF-A0A2S7VMZ1-F1
#
_cell.length_a   1.000
_cell.length_b   1.000
_cell.length_c   1.000
_cell.angle_alpha   90.00
_cell.angle_beta   90.00
_cell.angle_gamma   90.00
#
_symmetry.space_group_name_H-M   'P 1'
#
loop_
_entity.id
_entity.type
_entity.pdbx_description
1 polymer ?
#
loop_
_entity_poly.entity_id
_entity_poly.type
_entity_poly.pdbx_seq_one_letter_code
_entity_poly.pdbx_strand_id
1 'polypeptide(L)'
;MDVTLVTGVTLIDFLNKSLETLKLVQKDKPDSLELQLHLATLTQQLSLTMVEASQLQGILAQKNEEIRQLKIKLNERDTIKYNSKTEMYWADNDDSPYCTRCYENDEKYIHLTFNPAEPDQHSNGMFIPGNDASYSCKACSSTYTKVDRKD
;
A
#
# COMPACT_ATOMS: atom_id res chain seq x y z
N MET A 1 -6.34 -3.25 19.43
CA MET A 1 -7.51 -2.46 19.01
C MET A 1 -8.18 -1.96 20.28
N ASP A 2 -7.78 -0.80 20.81
CA ASP A 2 -8.43 -0.26 22.03
C ASP A 2 -8.13 1.24 22.29
N VAL A 3 -7.77 2.02 21.25
CA VAL A 3 -7.38 3.44 21.43
C VAL A 3 -8.49 4.40 20.99
N THR A 4 -9.41 3.96 20.13
CA THR A 4 -10.52 4.77 19.60
C THR A 4 -11.65 4.97 20.60
N LEU A 5 -11.82 4.07 21.58
CA LEU A 5 -12.86 4.18 22.61
C LEU A 5 -12.42 5.07 23.79
N VAL A 6 -11.14 5.06 24.15
CA VAL A 6 -10.62 5.83 25.29
C VAL A 6 -10.60 7.34 24.99
N THR A 7 -10.29 7.73 23.75
CA THR A 7 -10.13 9.13 23.32
C THR A 7 -11.44 9.91 23.14
N GLY A 8 -12.57 9.23 22.87
CA GLY A 8 -13.88 9.88 22.80
C GLY A 8 -14.44 10.24 24.18
N VAL A 9 -14.07 9.48 25.22
CA VAL A 9 -14.58 9.64 26.59
C VAL A 9 -13.95 10.86 27.27
N THR A 10 -12.67 11.14 27.01
CA THR A 10 -11.93 12.27 27.62
C THR A 10 -12.38 13.63 27.10
N LEU A 11 -12.69 13.75 25.80
CA LEU A 11 -13.19 14.99 25.21
C LEU A 11 -14.58 15.36 25.76
N ILE A 12 -15.46 14.37 25.95
CA ILE A 12 -16.79 14.56 26.52
C ILE A 12 -16.68 14.98 28.00
N ASP A 13 -15.79 14.36 28.76
CA ASP A 13 -15.54 14.71 30.17
C ASP A 13 -14.99 16.15 30.32
N PHE A 14 -14.09 16.58 29.42
CA PHE A 14 -13.60 17.96 29.37
C PHE A 14 -14.72 18.98 29.07
N LEU A 15 -15.60 18.68 28.11
CA LEU A 15 -16.74 19.55 27.77
C LEU A 15 -17.72 19.69 28.95
N ASN A 16 -18.03 18.59 29.65
CA ASN A 16 -18.91 18.61 30.81
C ASN A 16 -18.36 19.47 31.96
N LYS A 17 -17.08 19.32 32.31
CA LYS A 17 -16.47 20.14 33.38
C LYS A 17 -16.32 21.61 32.98
N SER A 18 -16.14 21.90 31.69
CA SER A 18 -16.09 23.27 31.18
C SER A 18 -17.45 23.96 31.33
N LEU A 19 -18.54 23.22 31.09
CA LEU A 19 -19.91 23.68 31.30
C LEU A 19 -20.24 23.93 32.78
N GLU A 20 -19.76 23.08 33.69
CA GLU A 20 -19.91 23.28 35.14
C GLU A 20 -19.20 24.56 35.61
N THR A 21 -18.01 24.82 35.08
CA THR A 21 -17.24 26.04 35.40
C THR A 21 -17.95 27.29 34.89
N LEU A 22 -18.53 27.26 33.67
CA LEU A 22 -19.37 28.34 33.14
C LEU A 22 -20.57 28.65 34.05
N LYS A 23 -21.23 27.62 34.60
CA LYS A 23 -22.35 27.79 35.54
C LYS A 23 -21.92 28.43 36.87
N LEU A 24 -20.70 28.15 37.34
CA LEU A 24 -20.14 28.74 38.55
C LEU A 24 -19.74 30.21 38.35
N VAL A 25 -19.14 30.54 37.20
CA VAL A 25 -18.81 31.92 36.83
C VAL A 25 -20.07 32.79 36.70
N GLN A 26 -21.17 32.24 36.18
CA GLN A 26 -22.47 32.93 36.09
C GLN A 26 -23.15 33.19 37.46
N LYS A 27 -22.65 32.61 38.57
CA LYS A 27 -23.24 32.75 39.91
C LYS A 27 -22.59 33.85 40.78
N ASP A 28 -21.90 34.84 40.20
CA ASP A 28 -21.47 36.11 40.83
C ASP A 28 -20.44 36.04 41.99
N LYS A 29 -19.70 34.95 42.18
CA LYS A 29 -18.54 34.94 43.12
C LYS A 29 -17.27 34.35 42.48
N PRO A 30 -16.49 35.18 41.76
CA PRO A 30 -15.25 34.76 41.10
C PRO A 30 -14.10 34.42 42.05
N ASP A 31 -14.26 34.63 43.36
CA ASP A 31 -13.19 34.44 44.37
C ASP A 31 -13.42 33.22 45.29
N SER A 32 -14.23 32.25 44.83
CA SER A 32 -14.48 31.03 45.60
C SER A 32 -13.35 30.01 45.41
N LEU A 33 -12.94 29.35 46.50
CA LEU A 33 -12.01 28.21 46.48
C LEU A 33 -12.51 27.10 45.53
N GLU A 34 -13.83 26.99 45.37
CA GLU A 34 -14.52 26.08 44.46
C GLU A 34 -14.23 26.42 42.99
N LEU A 35 -14.22 27.70 42.59
CA LEU A 35 -13.83 28.10 41.25
C LEU A 35 -12.35 27.79 40.96
N GLN A 36 -11.46 28.01 41.93
CA GLN A 36 -10.04 27.67 41.80
C GLN A 36 -9.83 26.16 41.62
N LEU A 37 -10.57 25.32 42.36
CA LEU A 37 -10.52 23.87 42.21
C LEU A 37 -11.02 23.41 40.83
N HIS A 38 -12.11 24.01 40.33
CA HIS A 38 -12.63 23.70 39.00
C HIS A 38 -11.67 24.11 37.88
N LEU A 39 -11.05 25.30 37.99
CA LEU A 39 -10.02 25.75 37.04
C LEU A 39 -8.79 24.83 37.04
N ALA A 40 -8.34 24.38 38.21
CA ALA A 40 -7.26 23.41 38.31
C ALA A 40 -7.63 22.07 37.65
N THR A 41 -8.86 21.60 37.89
CA THR A 41 -9.37 20.35 37.30
C THR A 41 -9.47 20.43 35.77
N LEU A 42 -9.95 21.57 35.25
CA LEU A 42 -10.00 21.82 33.81
C LEU A 42 -8.62 21.88 33.18
N THR A 43 -7.67 22.54 33.84
CA THR A 43 -6.28 22.63 33.37
C THR A 43 -5.66 21.24 33.27
N GLN A 44 -5.90 20.39 34.28
CA GLN A 44 -5.43 19.00 34.28
C GLN A 44 -6.05 18.19 33.12
N GLN A 45 -7.36 18.28 32.91
CA GLN A 45 -8.03 17.59 31.82
C GLN A 45 -7.61 18.09 30.44
N LEU A 46 -7.39 19.40 30.28
CA LEU A 46 -6.88 19.97 29.04
C LEU A 46 -5.49 19.41 28.74
N SER A 47 -4.62 19.32 29.75
CA SER A 47 -3.28 18.74 29.59
C SER A 47 -3.35 17.28 29.14
N LEU A 48 -4.22 16.47 29.76
CA LEU A 48 -4.44 15.08 29.34
C LEU A 48 -4.95 14.99 27.89
N THR A 49 -5.93 15.83 27.54
CA THR A 49 -6.49 15.89 26.18
C THR A 49 -5.43 16.30 25.15
N MET A 50 -4.53 17.23 25.49
CA MET A 50 -3.42 17.63 24.61
C MET A 50 -2.41 16.50 24.37
N VAL A 51 -2.13 15.70 25.40
CA VAL A 51 -1.28 14.51 25.27
C VAL A 51 -1.93 13.49 24.34
N GLU A 52 -3.22 13.20 24.53
CA GLU A 52 -3.96 12.28 23.65
C GLU A 52 -4.04 12.77 22.20
N ALA A 53 -4.28 14.06 21.99
CA ALA A 53 -4.27 14.67 20.66
C ALA A 53 -2.91 14.52 19.97
N SER A 54 -1.82 14.70 20.72
CA SER A 54 -0.45 14.53 20.21
C SER A 54 -0.15 13.07 19.85
N GLN A 55 -0.64 12.11 20.65
CA GLN A 55 -0.54 10.68 20.32
C GLN A 55 -1.32 10.34 19.04
N LEU A 56 -2.54 10.86 18.88
CA LEU A 56 -3.35 10.67 17.68
C LEU A 56 -2.66 11.26 16.43
N GLN A 57 -2.04 12.44 16.55
CA GLN A 57 -1.25 13.01 15.45
C GLN A 57 -0.09 12.10 15.05
N GLY A 58 0.60 11.49 16.02
CA GLY A 58 1.65 10.50 15.75
C GLY A 58 1.14 9.27 15.00
N ILE A 59 0.01 8.69 15.45
CA ILE A 59 -0.62 7.54 14.78
C ILE A 59 -1.07 7.91 13.36
N LEU A 60 -1.66 9.10 13.18
CA LEU A 60 -2.10 9.59 11.88
C LEU A 60 -0.92 9.77 10.93
N ALA A 61 0.20 10.32 11.40
CA ALA A 61 1.41 10.47 10.61
C ALA A 61 1.97 9.10 10.18
N GLN A 62 2.03 8.14 11.11
CA GLN A 62 2.46 6.77 10.80
C GLN A 62 1.56 6.11 9.75
N LYS A 63 0.25 6.24 9.89
CA LYS A 63 -0.72 5.66 8.95
C LYS A 63 -0.67 6.32 7.57
N ASN A 64 -0.47 7.63 7.51
CA ASN A 64 -0.29 8.34 6.25
C ASN A 64 0.99 7.90 5.51
N GLU A 65 2.08 7.67 6.24
CA GLU A 65 3.30 7.14 5.64
C GLU A 65 3.11 5.71 5.12
N GLU A 66 2.44 4.84 5.88
CA GLU A 66 2.08 3.48 5.43
C GLU A 66 1.24 3.53 4.13
N ILE A 67 0.23 4.40 4.07
CA ILE A 67 -0.58 4.61 2.87
C ILE A 67 0.28 5.09 1.70
N ARG A 68 1.21 6.02 1.93
CA ARG A 68 2.11 6.53 0.89
C ARG A 68 2.99 5.42 0.32
N GLN A 69 3.58 4.60 1.19
CA GLN A 69 4.41 3.46 0.79
C GLN A 69 3.61 2.42 0.00
N LEU A 70 2.39 2.11 0.43
CA LEU A 70 1.50 1.19 -0.30
C LEU A 70 1.10 1.73 -1.67
N LYS A 71 0.81 3.04 -1.78
CA LYS A 71 0.51 3.68 -3.07
C LYS A 71 1.68 3.62 -4.04
N ILE A 72 2.91 3.80 -3.57
CA ILE A 72 4.11 3.66 -4.41
C ILE A 72 4.20 2.24 -4.95
N LYS A 73 4.07 1.23 -4.08
CA LYS A 73 4.07 -0.18 -4.50
C LYS A 73 2.98 -0.48 -5.52
N LEU A 74 1.75 0.02 -5.31
CA LEU A 74 0.65 -0.18 -6.27
C LEU A 74 0.96 0.45 -7.63
N ASN A 75 1.48 1.67 -7.67
CA ASN A 75 1.86 2.33 -8.92
C ASN A 75 2.96 1.55 -9.67
N GLU A 76 3.89 0.91 -8.95
CA GLU A 76 4.89 0.03 -9.57
C GLU A 76 4.23 -1.21 -10.20
N ARG A 77 3.19 -1.78 -9.58
CA ARG A 77 2.44 -2.94 -10.10
C ARG A 77 1.54 -2.62 -11.31
N ASP A 78 1.00 -1.40 -11.39
CA ASP A 78 -0.03 -1.00 -12.38
C ASP A 78 0.50 -0.86 -13.83
N THR A 79 1.80 -1.02 -14.05
CA THR A 79 2.38 -0.98 -15.40
C THR A 79 2.24 -2.30 -16.15
N ILE A 80 2.01 -3.42 -15.45
CA ILE A 80 2.07 -4.75 -16.04
C ILE A 80 0.67 -5.25 -16.40
N LYS A 81 0.45 -5.47 -17.70
CA LYS A 81 -0.84 -5.87 -18.27
C LYS A 81 -0.73 -7.21 -18.96
N TYR A 82 -1.74 -8.05 -18.78
CA TYR A 82 -1.85 -9.30 -19.51
C TYR A 82 -2.18 -9.03 -20.99
N ASN A 83 -1.38 -9.58 -21.90
CA ASN A 83 -1.63 -9.53 -23.34
C ASN A 83 -2.21 -10.87 -23.81
N SER A 84 -3.49 -10.86 -24.20
CA SER A 84 -4.21 -12.07 -24.61
C SER A 84 -3.69 -12.71 -25.91
N LYS A 85 -2.95 -11.98 -26.75
CA LYS A 85 -2.36 -12.55 -27.98
C LYS A 85 -1.14 -13.42 -27.68
N THR A 86 -0.31 -12.97 -26.74
CA THR A 86 0.93 -13.65 -26.37
C THR A 86 0.76 -14.54 -25.14
N GLU A 87 -0.34 -14.39 -24.40
CA GLU A 87 -0.61 -15.07 -23.11
C GLU A 87 0.48 -14.79 -22.06
N MET A 88 1.07 -13.61 -22.15
CA MET A 88 2.16 -13.14 -21.32
C MET A 88 1.86 -11.74 -20.78
N TYR A 89 2.51 -11.38 -19.67
CA TYR A 89 2.38 -10.08 -19.04
C TYR A 89 3.44 -9.10 -19.59
N TRP A 90 3.05 -7.87 -19.88
CA TRP A 90 3.94 -6.84 -20.44
C TRP A 90 3.85 -5.57 -19.60
N ALA A 91 5.00 -4.96 -19.31
CA ALA A 91 5.03 -3.59 -18.81
C ALA A 91 5.09 -2.58 -19.97
N ASP A 92 4.49 -1.42 -19.76
CA ASP A 92 4.63 -0.30 -20.69
C ASP A 92 6.13 0.10 -20.79
N ASN A 93 6.69 0.13 -22.00
CA ASN A 93 8.11 0.40 -22.33
C ASN A 93 9.14 -0.68 -21.94
N ASP A 94 8.72 -1.93 -21.75
CA ASP A 94 9.63 -3.05 -21.53
C ASP A 94 9.84 -3.86 -22.83
N ASP A 95 11.07 -4.31 -23.07
CA ASP A 95 11.46 -5.05 -24.27
C ASP A 95 11.21 -6.56 -24.14
N SER A 96 10.94 -7.04 -22.91
CA SER A 96 10.70 -8.46 -22.65
C SER A 96 9.46 -8.68 -21.76
N PRO A 97 8.63 -9.70 -22.05
CA PRO A 97 7.50 -10.03 -21.20
C PRO A 97 7.91 -10.68 -19.88
N TYR A 98 6.99 -10.64 -18.92
CA TYR A 98 7.09 -11.34 -17.64
C TYR A 98 6.46 -12.73 -17.71
N CYS A 99 7.01 -13.64 -16.92
CA CYS A 99 6.52 -15.00 -16.79
C CYS A 99 5.15 -15.03 -16.07
N THR A 100 4.10 -15.38 -16.81
CA THR A 100 2.72 -15.59 -16.31
C THR A 100 2.69 -16.47 -15.07
N ARG A 101 3.36 -17.64 -15.11
CA ARG A 101 3.41 -18.57 -13.98
C ARG A 101 4.06 -17.99 -12.72
N CYS A 102 5.16 -17.24 -12.87
CA CYS A 102 5.84 -16.66 -11.71
C CYS A 102 5.06 -15.47 -11.13
N TYR A 103 4.41 -14.69 -12.00
CA TYR A 103 3.64 -13.54 -11.59
C TYR A 103 2.32 -13.94 -10.92
N GLU A 104 1.56 -14.87 -11.50
CA GLU A 104 0.24 -15.24 -10.96
C GLU A 104 0.31 -16.07 -9.68
N ASN A 105 1.35 -16.90 -9.51
CA ASN A 105 1.48 -17.74 -8.31
C ASN A 105 2.13 -16.99 -7.13
N ASP A 106 3.18 -16.21 -7.41
CA ASP A 106 4.06 -15.65 -6.36
C ASP A 106 4.24 -14.13 -6.46
N GLU A 107 3.53 -13.45 -7.38
CA GLU A 107 3.73 -12.02 -7.70
C GLU A 107 5.18 -11.66 -8.06
N LYS A 108 5.93 -12.62 -8.64
CA LYS A 108 7.34 -12.42 -9.01
C LYS A 108 7.47 -11.86 -10.42
N TYR A 109 8.19 -10.75 -10.52
CA TYR A 109 8.53 -10.06 -11.76
C TYR A 109 9.76 -10.69 -12.44
N ILE A 110 9.59 -11.87 -13.04
CA ILE A 110 10.66 -12.56 -13.77
C ILE A 110 10.51 -12.34 -15.27
N HIS A 111 11.43 -11.59 -15.88
CA HIS A 111 11.52 -11.46 -17.33
C HIS A 111 11.79 -12.80 -18.02
N LEU A 112 11.13 -13.00 -19.15
CA LEU A 112 11.37 -14.13 -20.02
C LEU A 112 12.60 -13.87 -20.91
N THR A 113 13.25 -14.95 -21.32
CA THR A 113 14.36 -14.90 -22.29
C THR A 113 13.82 -15.30 -23.66
N PHE A 114 14.06 -14.47 -24.68
CA PHE A 114 13.68 -14.77 -26.05
C PHE A 114 14.64 -15.79 -26.67
N ASN A 115 14.08 -16.82 -27.28
CA ASN A 115 14.76 -17.81 -28.09
C ASN A 115 14.29 -17.60 -29.54
N PRO A 116 15.18 -17.20 -30.46
CA PRO A 116 14.81 -16.99 -31.86
C PRO A 116 14.43 -18.30 -32.54
N ALA A 117 13.65 -18.22 -33.62
CA ALA A 117 13.36 -19.36 -34.47
C ALA A 117 14.64 -19.83 -35.19
N GLU A 118 14.89 -21.13 -35.18
CA GLU A 118 15.92 -21.77 -35.98
C GLU A 118 15.29 -22.35 -37.25
N PRO A 119 15.83 -22.07 -38.45
CA PRO A 119 15.30 -22.65 -39.67
C PRO A 119 15.61 -24.15 -39.75
N ASP A 120 14.80 -24.87 -40.51
CA ASP A 120 15.08 -26.25 -40.89
C ASP A 120 16.46 -26.35 -41.55
N GLN A 121 17.27 -27.33 -41.13
CA GLN A 121 18.60 -27.56 -41.68
C GLN A 121 18.67 -28.91 -42.37
N HIS A 122 19.43 -28.96 -43.47
CA HIS A 122 19.84 -30.20 -44.08
C HIS A 122 21.35 -30.35 -43.96
N SER A 123 21.80 -31.41 -43.28
CA SER A 123 23.23 -31.72 -43.11
C SER A 123 23.50 -33.17 -43.45
N ASN A 124 24.45 -33.44 -44.34
CA ASN A 124 24.82 -34.80 -44.80
C ASN A 124 23.63 -35.68 -45.23
N GLY A 125 22.62 -35.09 -45.88
CA GLY A 125 21.42 -35.81 -46.32
C GLY A 125 20.38 -36.06 -45.21
N MET A 126 20.62 -35.59 -43.98
CA MET A 126 19.69 -35.66 -42.86
C MET A 126 18.91 -34.34 -42.72
N PHE A 127 17.59 -34.44 -42.57
CA PHE A 127 16.71 -33.32 -42.22
C PHE A 127 16.73 -33.11 -40.70
N ILE A 128 17.06 -31.89 -40.28
CA ILE A 128 17.00 -31.44 -38.90
C ILE A 128 15.89 -30.40 -38.84
N PRO A 129 14.75 -30.69 -38.18
CA PRO A 129 13.69 -29.71 -38.04
C PRO A 129 14.20 -28.54 -37.20
N GLY A 130 13.86 -27.34 -37.65
CA GLY A 130 14.07 -26.10 -36.92
C GLY A 130 13.16 -25.98 -35.71
N ASN A 131 13.18 -24.81 -35.08
CA ASN A 131 12.27 -24.50 -33.98
C ASN A 131 11.59 -23.14 -34.22
N ASP A 132 10.38 -23.01 -33.68
CA ASP A 132 9.70 -21.71 -33.64
C ASP A 132 10.29 -20.84 -32.54
N ALA A 133 10.18 -19.52 -32.73
CA ALA A 133 10.56 -18.56 -31.73
C ALA A 133 9.74 -18.77 -30.44
N SER A 134 10.38 -18.64 -29.29
CA SER A 134 9.74 -18.84 -28.00
C SER A 134 10.31 -17.93 -26.92
N TYR A 135 9.57 -17.76 -25.83
CA TYR A 135 10.05 -17.18 -24.60
C TYR A 135 10.19 -18.25 -23.53
N SER A 136 11.25 -18.19 -22.72
CA SER A 136 11.50 -19.16 -21.65
C SER A 136 11.83 -18.48 -20.32
N CYS A 137 11.32 -19.05 -19.23
CA CYS A 137 11.58 -18.55 -17.88
C CYS A 137 12.73 -19.31 -17.23
N LYS A 138 13.79 -18.61 -16.84
CA LYS A 138 14.93 -19.21 -16.13
C LYS A 138 14.58 -19.67 -14.70
N ALA A 139 13.57 -19.09 -14.08
CA ALA A 139 13.19 -19.39 -12.70
C ALA A 139 12.31 -20.64 -12.58
N CYS A 140 11.36 -20.84 -13.48
CA CYS A 140 10.38 -21.93 -13.40
C CYS A 140 10.35 -22.87 -14.61
N SER A 141 11.23 -22.66 -15.60
CA SER A 141 11.36 -23.45 -16.83
C SER A 141 10.09 -23.49 -17.71
N SER A 142 9.13 -22.59 -17.49
CA SER A 142 7.98 -22.43 -18.39
C SER A 142 8.42 -21.85 -19.74
N THR A 143 7.81 -22.37 -20.81
CA THR A 143 8.04 -21.94 -22.20
C THR A 143 6.74 -21.46 -22.83
N TYR A 144 6.83 -20.36 -23.59
CA TYR A 144 5.71 -19.69 -24.26
C TYR A 144 6.03 -19.57 -25.75
N THR A 145 5.19 -20.13 -26.61
CA THR A 145 5.42 -20.17 -28.07
C THR A 145 4.60 -19.12 -28.84
N LYS A 146 3.65 -18.45 -28.19
CA LYS A 146 2.86 -17.35 -28.76
C LYS A 146 3.66 -16.05 -28.71
N VAL A 147 4.63 -15.92 -29.61
CA VAL A 147 5.45 -14.72 -29.77
C VAL A 147 4.76 -13.78 -30.76
N ASP A 148 4.54 -12.52 -30.37
CA ASP A 148 4.08 -11.49 -31.31
C ASP A 148 5.24 -11.19 -32.26
N ARG A 149 5.16 -11.70 -33.51
CA ARG A 149 6.11 -11.31 -34.55
C ARG A 149 5.80 -9.85 -34.86
N LYS A 150 6.63 -8.93 -34.35
CA LYS A 150 6.67 -7.58 -34.91
C LYS A 150 7.20 -7.73 -36.33
N ASP A 151 6.28 -7.80 -37.29
CA ASP A 151 6.56 -7.68 -38.73
C ASP A 151 7.25 -6.35 -39.05
#